data_AF-R4MCS7-F1
#
_entry.id   AF-R4MCS7-F1
#
_cell.length_a   1.000
_cell.length_b   1.000
_cell.length_c   1.000
_cell.angle_alpha   90.00
_cell.angle_beta   90.00
_cell.angle_gamma   90.00
#
_symmetry.space_group_name_H-M   'P 1'
#
loop_
_entity.id
_entity.type
_entity.pdbx_description
1 polymer ?
#
loop_
_entity_poly.entity_id
_entity_poly.type
_entity_poly.pdbx_seq_one_letter_code
_entity_poly.pdbx_strand_id
1 'polypeptide(L)'
;MSPLLDPINEFFLANTGRPLIGNGANGAPGTGANGGDGGWLIGNGGAGGSGAAGVNGGAGGNGGAGGNGGAGGLIGNGGAGGAGGVASSGIGGSGGAGGNAMLFGAGGAGGAGGGVVALTGGAGGAGGAGGNAGLLFGAAGVGGAGGFTNGSALGGAGGAGGAGGLFATGGVGGSGGAGSSGGAGGAGGAGGLFGAGGTGGHGGFADSSFGGVGGAGGAGGLFGAGGEGGSGGHSLVAGGDGGAGGNAGMLALGAAGGAGGIGGDGGTLTAGGIGGAGGAGGNAGLLFGSGGSGGADDLTSPTAGRRPRGQRRHGLRLRRRRRQRRSWPGLRRRDRWGWRHPRADR
;
A
#
# COMPACT_ATOMS: atom_id res chain seq x y z
N MET A 1 5.61 -38.56 -6.13
CA MET A 1 4.51 -38.64 -5.15
C MET A 1 4.73 -39.89 -4.32
N SER A 2 4.44 -39.85 -3.01
CA SER A 2 4.62 -41.02 -2.13
C SER A 2 3.50 -42.04 -2.38
N PRO A 3 3.80 -43.36 -2.44
CA PRO A 3 2.81 -44.41 -2.73
C PRO A 3 1.67 -44.52 -1.69
N LEU A 4 1.77 -43.82 -0.56
CA LEU A 4 0.73 -43.73 0.47
C LEU A 4 -0.33 -42.66 0.16
N LEU A 5 0.04 -41.60 -0.56
CA LEU A 5 -0.86 -40.48 -0.88
C LEU A 5 -1.70 -40.75 -2.13
N ASP A 6 -1.21 -41.61 -3.03
CA ASP A 6 -1.84 -41.87 -4.31
C ASP A 6 -3.23 -42.52 -4.15
N PRO A 7 -3.45 -43.57 -3.33
CA PRO A 7 -4.78 -44.16 -3.14
C PRO A 7 -5.79 -43.18 -2.51
N ILE A 8 -5.31 -42.32 -1.60
CA ILE A 8 -6.16 -41.32 -0.95
C ILE A 8 -6.53 -40.23 -1.95
N ASN A 9 -5.56 -39.71 -2.71
CA ASN A 9 -5.81 -38.65 -3.68
C ASN A 9 -6.67 -39.13 -4.85
N GLU A 10 -6.55 -40.38 -5.31
CA GLU A 10 -7.35 -40.93 -6.40
C GLU A 10 -8.85 -40.86 -6.13
N PHE A 11 -9.29 -41.18 -4.91
CA PHE A 11 -10.70 -41.06 -4.53
C PHE A 11 -11.22 -39.62 -4.66
N PHE A 12 -10.46 -38.64 -4.15
CA PHE A 12 -10.86 -37.23 -4.19
C PHE A 12 -10.76 -36.66 -5.60
N LEU A 13 -9.73 -37.03 -6.35
CA LEU A 13 -9.53 -36.59 -7.72
C LEU A 13 -10.63 -37.13 -8.63
N ALA A 14 -11.03 -38.40 -8.48
CA ALA A 14 -12.12 -39.01 -9.23
C ALA A 14 -13.48 -38.38 -8.91
N ASN A 15 -13.73 -38.02 -7.64
CA ASN A 15 -15.04 -37.53 -7.20
C ASN A 15 -15.21 -36.00 -7.25
N THR A 16 -14.11 -35.24 -7.20
CA THR A 16 -14.14 -33.77 -7.08
C THR A 16 -13.28 -33.05 -8.11
N GLY A 17 -12.49 -33.77 -8.91
CA GLY A 17 -11.55 -33.19 -9.87
C GLY A 17 -10.32 -32.54 -9.22
N ARG A 18 -10.13 -32.71 -7.90
CA ARG A 18 -9.05 -32.06 -7.13
C ARG A 18 -8.54 -32.99 -6.02
N PRO A 19 -7.21 -33.07 -5.80
CA PRO A 19 -6.66 -33.97 -4.79
C PRO A 19 -7.00 -33.49 -3.37
N LEU A 20 -6.95 -34.39 -2.40
CA LEU A 20 -7.07 -34.01 -0.98
C LEU A 20 -5.80 -33.29 -0.52
N ILE A 21 -4.64 -33.82 -0.91
CA ILE A 21 -3.31 -33.31 -0.56
C ILE A 21 -2.48 -33.15 -1.83
N GLY A 22 -1.96 -31.94 -2.07
CA GLY A 22 -1.05 -31.68 -3.19
C GLY A 22 -0.96 -30.20 -3.52
N ASN A 23 0.17 -29.75 -4.06
CA ASN A 23 0.24 -28.38 -4.54
C ASN A 23 -0.45 -28.25 -5.90
N GLY A 24 -0.96 -27.06 -6.18
CA GLY A 24 -1.47 -26.69 -7.48
C GLY A 24 -0.36 -26.59 -8.51
N ALA A 25 -0.67 -26.94 -9.75
CA ALA A 25 0.27 -26.82 -10.85
C ALA A 25 0.48 -25.35 -11.23
N ASN A 26 1.72 -24.95 -11.53
CA ASN A 26 1.96 -23.60 -12.04
C ASN A 26 1.43 -23.45 -13.47
N GLY A 27 0.90 -22.28 -13.79
CA GLY A 27 0.58 -21.90 -15.16
C GLY A 27 1.85 -21.83 -16.01
N ALA A 28 1.72 -22.20 -17.30
CA ALA A 28 2.84 -22.18 -18.22
C ALA A 28 3.29 -20.73 -18.52
N PRO A 29 4.59 -20.41 -18.45
CA PRO A 29 5.09 -19.07 -18.79
C PRO A 29 4.74 -18.64 -20.22
N GLY A 30 4.45 -17.35 -20.41
CA GLY A 30 4.10 -16.76 -21.70
C GLY A 30 2.71 -17.14 -22.22
N THR A 31 1.90 -17.88 -21.47
CA THR A 31 0.55 -18.28 -21.90
C THR A 31 -0.57 -17.50 -21.20
N GLY A 32 -0.27 -16.84 -20.08
CA GLY A 32 -1.28 -16.29 -19.19
C GLY A 32 -2.14 -17.36 -18.48
N ALA A 33 -1.74 -18.63 -18.53
CA ALA A 33 -2.49 -19.70 -17.87
C ALA A 33 -2.51 -19.50 -16.36
N ASN A 34 -3.67 -19.72 -15.73
CA ASN A 34 -3.79 -19.66 -14.28
C ASN A 34 -2.98 -20.79 -13.63
N GLY A 35 -2.51 -20.54 -12.42
CA GLY A 35 -2.07 -21.60 -11.53
C GLY A 35 -3.28 -22.44 -11.10
N GLY A 36 -3.09 -23.76 -11.06
CA GLY A 36 -4.06 -24.68 -10.48
C GLY A 36 -4.15 -24.48 -8.97
N ASP A 37 -5.27 -24.84 -8.39
CA ASP A 37 -5.43 -24.75 -6.94
C ASP A 37 -4.70 -25.90 -6.22
N GLY A 38 -4.28 -25.67 -4.96
CA GLY A 38 -3.77 -26.70 -4.07
C GLY A 38 -4.85 -27.72 -3.67
N GLY A 39 -4.50 -28.83 -3.04
CA GLY A 39 -5.45 -29.86 -2.60
C GLY A 39 -6.46 -29.31 -1.58
N TRP A 40 -7.59 -29.99 -1.42
CA TRP A 40 -8.67 -29.52 -0.53
C TRP A 40 -8.20 -29.27 0.90
N LEU A 41 -7.40 -30.17 1.47
CA LEU A 41 -6.97 -30.13 2.86
C LEU A 41 -5.60 -29.47 2.99
N ILE A 42 -4.60 -29.97 2.27
CA ILE A 42 -3.22 -29.47 2.33
C ILE A 42 -2.72 -29.24 0.92
N GLY A 43 -2.25 -28.02 0.66
CA GLY A 43 -1.64 -27.71 -0.63
C GLY A 43 -1.56 -26.22 -0.89
N ASN A 44 -0.41 -25.76 -1.38
CA ASN A 44 -0.30 -24.40 -1.89
C ASN A 44 -0.92 -24.31 -3.29
N GLY A 45 -1.51 -23.17 -3.62
CA GLY A 45 -1.89 -22.86 -4.99
C GLY A 45 -0.67 -22.70 -5.89
N GLY A 46 -0.82 -23.06 -7.16
CA GLY A 46 0.20 -22.86 -8.18
C GLY A 46 0.32 -21.39 -8.57
N ALA A 47 1.50 -20.97 -8.99
CA ALA A 47 1.70 -19.63 -9.54
C ALA A 47 1.01 -19.50 -10.91
N GLY A 48 0.47 -18.32 -11.22
CA GLY A 48 0.01 -17.98 -12.56
C GLY A 48 1.16 -17.84 -13.54
N GLY A 49 0.96 -18.30 -14.77
CA GLY A 49 1.89 -18.13 -15.87
C GLY A 49 1.94 -16.68 -16.34
N SER A 50 3.11 -16.19 -16.74
CA SER A 50 3.21 -14.86 -17.34
C SER A 50 2.44 -14.77 -18.66
N GLY A 51 1.98 -13.58 -19.02
CA GLY A 51 1.34 -13.32 -20.30
C GLY A 51 2.33 -13.30 -21.46
N ALA A 52 1.85 -13.63 -22.66
CA ALA A 52 2.64 -13.59 -23.89
C ALA A 52 3.13 -12.17 -24.20
N ALA A 53 4.33 -12.03 -24.73
CA ALA A 53 4.74 -10.75 -25.33
C ALA A 53 3.88 -10.44 -26.56
N GLY A 54 3.52 -9.18 -26.73
CA GLY A 54 2.87 -8.71 -27.95
C GLY A 54 3.86 -8.68 -29.12
N VAL A 55 3.43 -9.16 -30.29
CA VAL A 55 4.21 -9.11 -31.54
C VAL A 55 3.50 -8.26 -32.59
N ASN A 56 4.28 -7.48 -33.35
CA ASN A 56 3.77 -6.65 -34.43
C ASN A 56 3.14 -7.53 -35.53
N GLY A 57 1.89 -7.24 -35.91
CA GLY A 57 1.13 -8.00 -36.90
C GLY A 57 0.10 -9.00 -36.32
N GLY A 58 0.09 -9.20 -35.00
CA GLY A 58 -1.03 -9.85 -34.27
C GLY A 58 -2.13 -8.86 -33.86
N ALA A 59 -2.93 -9.18 -32.84
CA ALA A 59 -4.02 -8.35 -32.29
C ALA A 59 -3.54 -7.01 -31.67
N GLY A 60 -2.97 -6.13 -32.49
CA GLY A 60 -2.55 -4.77 -32.12
C GLY A 60 -1.17 -4.65 -31.46
N GLY A 61 -0.44 -5.75 -31.21
CA GLY A 61 0.84 -5.72 -30.49
C GLY A 61 0.71 -5.69 -28.96
N ASN A 62 -0.50 -5.84 -28.43
CA ASN A 62 -0.79 -5.86 -27.01
C ASN A 62 -0.10 -7.04 -26.30
N GLY A 63 0.29 -6.82 -25.04
CA GLY A 63 0.77 -7.89 -24.18
C GLY A 63 -0.38 -8.77 -23.68
N GLY A 64 -0.16 -10.08 -23.58
CA GLY A 64 -1.11 -11.01 -23.00
C GLY A 64 -1.26 -10.80 -21.49
N ALA A 65 -2.43 -11.08 -20.91
CA ALA A 65 -2.60 -11.02 -19.46
C ALA A 65 -1.77 -12.10 -18.75
N GLY A 66 -1.30 -11.80 -17.54
CA GLY A 66 -0.76 -12.80 -16.63
C GLY A 66 -1.88 -13.64 -16.03
N GLY A 67 -1.62 -14.93 -15.83
CA GLY A 67 -2.57 -15.84 -15.20
C GLY A 67 -2.73 -15.56 -13.72
N ASN A 68 -3.90 -15.85 -13.17
CA ASN A 68 -4.11 -15.76 -11.73
C ASN A 68 -3.34 -16.87 -11.01
N GLY A 69 -2.89 -16.62 -9.78
CA GLY A 69 -2.42 -17.66 -8.88
C GLY A 69 -3.58 -18.54 -8.40
N GLY A 70 -3.33 -19.83 -8.22
CA GLY A 70 -4.31 -20.77 -7.70
C GLY A 70 -4.58 -20.56 -6.22
N ALA A 71 -5.75 -20.96 -5.74
CA ALA A 71 -6.06 -20.93 -4.31
C ALA A 71 -5.27 -21.98 -3.53
N GLY A 72 -4.92 -21.68 -2.29
CA GLY A 72 -4.47 -22.68 -1.33
C GLY A 72 -5.60 -23.63 -0.90
N GLY A 73 -5.22 -24.77 -0.33
CA GLY A 73 -6.13 -25.64 0.41
C GLY A 73 -6.55 -25.06 1.75
N LEU A 74 -7.26 -25.84 2.57
CA LEU A 74 -7.60 -25.45 3.95
C LEU A 74 -6.33 -25.02 4.72
N ILE A 75 -5.25 -25.78 4.56
CA ILE A 75 -3.89 -25.44 4.95
C ILE A 75 -3.05 -25.28 3.68
N GLY A 76 -2.74 -24.05 3.33
CA GLY A 76 -1.94 -23.75 2.16
C GLY A 76 -1.96 -22.29 1.78
N ASN A 77 -0.85 -21.83 1.23
CA ASN A 77 -0.72 -20.50 0.69
C ASN A 77 -1.40 -20.41 -0.68
N GLY A 78 -1.95 -19.25 -1.02
CA GLY A 78 -2.32 -18.95 -2.40
C GLY A 78 -1.08 -18.76 -3.29
N GLY A 79 -1.22 -19.11 -4.57
CA GLY A 79 -0.15 -18.93 -5.56
C GLY A 79 0.01 -17.47 -5.98
N ALA A 80 1.21 -17.06 -6.39
CA ALA A 80 1.42 -15.72 -6.95
C ALA A 80 0.71 -15.56 -8.31
N GLY A 81 0.22 -14.36 -8.61
CA GLY A 81 -0.24 -14.00 -9.93
C GLY A 81 0.92 -13.87 -10.94
N GLY A 82 0.68 -14.26 -12.18
CA GLY A 82 1.63 -14.13 -13.28
C GLY A 82 1.77 -12.68 -13.74
N ALA A 83 2.96 -12.28 -14.17
CA ALA A 83 3.16 -10.96 -14.76
C ALA A 83 2.42 -10.82 -16.09
N GLY A 84 1.91 -9.63 -16.39
CA GLY A 84 1.40 -9.28 -17.70
C GLY A 84 2.52 -9.22 -18.74
N GLY A 85 2.19 -9.59 -19.98
CA GLY A 85 3.09 -9.57 -21.11
C GLY A 85 3.44 -8.15 -21.53
N VAL A 86 4.66 -7.95 -22.01
CA VAL A 86 5.10 -6.66 -22.56
C VAL A 86 4.48 -6.47 -23.94
N ALA A 87 3.99 -5.27 -24.23
CA ALA A 87 3.46 -4.90 -25.53
C ALA A 87 4.54 -4.29 -26.44
N SER A 88 4.57 -4.70 -27.70
CA SER A 88 5.39 -4.07 -28.75
C SER A 88 4.72 -2.81 -29.33
N SER A 89 3.40 -2.70 -29.20
CA SER A 89 2.54 -1.56 -29.54
C SER A 89 1.22 -1.70 -28.76
N GLY A 90 0.51 -0.62 -28.46
CA GLY A 90 -0.77 -0.72 -27.75
C GLY A 90 -0.63 -0.89 -26.23
N ILE A 91 -1.44 -1.77 -25.62
CA ILE A 91 -1.56 -1.86 -24.16
C ILE A 91 -0.78 -3.06 -23.61
N GLY A 92 0.03 -2.83 -22.57
CA GLY A 92 0.69 -3.90 -21.82
C GLY A 92 -0.31 -4.83 -21.14
N GLY A 93 0.01 -6.12 -21.02
CA GLY A 93 -0.90 -7.08 -20.40
C GLY A 93 -1.12 -6.78 -18.92
N SER A 94 -2.32 -7.01 -18.38
CA SER A 94 -2.52 -6.91 -16.93
C SER A 94 -1.79 -8.02 -16.19
N GLY A 95 -1.30 -7.75 -14.98
CA GLY A 95 -0.84 -8.77 -14.06
C GLY A 95 -2.01 -9.62 -13.55
N GLY A 96 -1.77 -10.90 -13.32
CA GLY A 96 -2.76 -11.81 -12.74
C GLY A 96 -2.93 -11.57 -11.24
N ALA A 97 -4.11 -11.84 -10.71
CA ALA A 97 -4.34 -11.76 -9.28
C ALA A 97 -3.57 -12.86 -8.52
N GLY A 98 -3.15 -12.58 -7.30
CA GLY A 98 -2.66 -13.58 -6.37
C GLY A 98 -3.81 -14.49 -5.90
N GLY A 99 -3.49 -15.75 -5.66
CA GLY A 99 -4.42 -16.73 -5.12
C GLY A 99 -4.74 -16.49 -3.65
N ASN A 100 -5.94 -16.86 -3.23
CA ASN A 100 -6.35 -16.74 -1.83
C ASN A 100 -5.86 -17.93 -1.01
N ALA A 101 -5.62 -17.73 0.29
CA ALA A 101 -5.58 -18.81 1.27
C ALA A 101 -6.96 -18.99 1.95
N MET A 102 -7.18 -20.15 2.57
CA MET A 102 -8.48 -20.50 3.18
C MET A 102 -8.46 -20.34 4.70
N LEU A 103 -8.07 -21.35 5.47
CA LEU A 103 -8.08 -21.29 6.95
C LEU A 103 -6.71 -20.88 7.48
N PHE A 104 -5.67 -21.56 7.00
CA PHE A 104 -4.26 -21.29 7.33
C PHE A 104 -3.46 -21.12 6.05
N GLY A 105 -2.78 -19.99 5.91
CA GLY A 105 -1.89 -19.72 4.77
C GLY A 105 -1.88 -18.26 4.38
N ALA A 106 -0.82 -17.85 3.70
CA ALA A 106 -0.72 -16.51 3.14
C ALA A 106 -1.44 -16.41 1.79
N GLY A 107 -2.02 -15.25 1.51
CA GLY A 107 -2.46 -14.91 0.16
C GLY A 107 -1.26 -14.71 -0.77
N GLY A 108 -1.42 -15.05 -2.05
CA GLY A 108 -0.39 -14.84 -3.06
C GLY A 108 -0.23 -13.37 -3.44
N ALA A 109 0.97 -12.95 -3.83
CA ALA A 109 1.16 -11.62 -4.40
C ALA A 109 0.47 -11.49 -5.77
N GLY A 110 -0.01 -10.31 -6.11
CA GLY A 110 -0.46 -9.98 -7.46
C GLY A 110 0.71 -9.86 -8.43
N GLY A 111 0.49 -10.23 -9.68
CA GLY A 111 1.47 -10.11 -10.75
C GLY A 111 1.66 -8.66 -11.19
N ALA A 112 2.86 -8.30 -11.64
CA ALA A 112 3.10 -6.97 -12.21
C ALA A 112 2.37 -6.81 -13.56
N GLY A 113 1.94 -5.59 -13.89
CA GLY A 113 1.47 -5.24 -15.21
C GLY A 113 2.61 -5.21 -16.24
N GLY A 114 2.30 -5.57 -17.47
CA GLY A 114 3.23 -5.56 -18.59
C GLY A 114 3.49 -4.14 -19.09
N GLY A 115 4.73 -3.86 -19.49
CA GLY A 115 5.09 -2.55 -20.04
C GLY A 115 4.77 -2.38 -21.52
N VAL A 116 5.05 -1.19 -22.06
CA VAL A 116 4.98 -0.89 -23.50
C VAL A 116 6.33 -0.37 -24.00
N VAL A 117 6.85 -0.95 -25.07
CA VAL A 117 8.17 -0.58 -25.64
C VAL A 117 8.04 0.45 -26.79
N ALA A 118 6.88 0.55 -27.45
CA ALA A 118 6.64 1.55 -28.49
C ALA A 118 6.60 2.98 -27.96
N LEU A 119 7.09 3.93 -28.77
CA LEU A 119 7.16 5.36 -28.43
C LEU A 119 5.87 6.14 -28.69
N THR A 120 4.90 5.56 -29.42
CA THR A 120 3.65 6.25 -29.81
C THR A 120 2.43 5.38 -29.54
N GLY A 121 1.56 5.86 -28.64
CA GLY A 121 0.27 5.24 -28.33
C GLY A 121 0.38 3.99 -27.45
N GLY A 122 -0.39 3.94 -26.35
CA GLY A 122 -0.44 2.79 -25.45
C GLY A 122 -0.62 3.15 -23.98
N ALA A 123 -0.75 2.12 -23.16
CA ALA A 123 -0.74 2.22 -21.71
C ALA A 123 -0.07 0.98 -21.11
N GLY A 124 0.63 1.16 -19.99
CA GLY A 124 1.13 0.04 -19.20
C GLY A 124 -0.04 -0.78 -18.67
N GLY A 125 0.14 -2.10 -18.57
CA GLY A 125 -0.85 -2.98 -17.97
C GLY A 125 -1.03 -2.67 -16.49
N ALA A 126 -2.24 -2.88 -15.96
CA ALA A 126 -2.45 -2.77 -14.53
C ALA A 126 -1.76 -3.92 -13.79
N GLY A 127 -1.29 -3.67 -12.56
CA GLY A 127 -0.87 -4.73 -11.65
C GLY A 127 -2.06 -5.56 -11.15
N GLY A 128 -1.83 -6.84 -10.88
CA GLY A 128 -2.82 -7.75 -10.33
C GLY A 128 -3.06 -7.50 -8.84
N ALA A 129 -4.27 -7.79 -8.36
CA ALA A 129 -4.55 -7.71 -6.93
C ALA A 129 -3.80 -8.79 -6.14
N GLY A 130 -3.42 -8.50 -4.89
CA GLY A 130 -2.94 -9.50 -3.95
C GLY A 130 -4.08 -10.41 -3.49
N GLY A 131 -3.77 -11.66 -3.20
CA GLY A 131 -4.70 -12.65 -2.66
C GLY A 131 -4.98 -12.43 -1.18
N ASN A 132 -6.15 -12.84 -0.73
CA ASN A 132 -6.53 -12.75 0.68
C ASN A 132 -5.75 -13.76 1.53
N ALA A 133 -5.42 -13.36 2.75
CA ALA A 133 -4.88 -14.23 3.77
C ALA A 133 -5.89 -15.30 4.22
N GLY A 134 -5.38 -16.38 4.81
CA GLY A 134 -6.19 -17.37 5.50
C GLY A 134 -6.89 -16.78 6.73
N LEU A 135 -8.07 -17.31 7.06
CA LEU A 135 -8.95 -16.78 8.09
C LEU A 135 -8.28 -16.63 9.46
N LEU A 136 -7.43 -17.59 9.88
CA LEU A 136 -6.83 -17.61 11.21
C LEU A 136 -5.40 -17.08 11.19
N PHE A 137 -4.56 -17.56 10.26
CA PHE A 137 -3.16 -17.13 10.14
C PHE A 137 -2.72 -17.05 8.68
N GLY A 138 -1.72 -16.18 8.46
CA GLY A 138 -1.06 -15.95 7.18
C GLY A 138 -1.16 -14.48 6.76
N ALA A 139 -0.17 -14.00 6.02
CA ALA A 139 -0.15 -12.62 5.54
C ALA A 139 -1.07 -12.47 4.31
N ALA A 140 -1.65 -11.30 4.14
CA ALA A 140 -2.35 -10.98 2.91
C ALA A 140 -1.33 -10.69 1.79
N GLY A 141 -1.71 -11.01 0.56
CA GLY A 141 -0.87 -10.77 -0.61
C GLY A 141 -0.72 -9.27 -0.91
N VAL A 142 0.47 -8.87 -1.34
CA VAL A 142 0.69 -7.51 -1.87
C VAL A 142 0.12 -7.39 -3.27
N GLY A 143 -0.37 -6.20 -3.63
CA GLY A 143 -0.75 -5.89 -5.01
C GLY A 143 0.47 -5.79 -5.92
N GLY A 144 0.30 -6.17 -7.18
CA GLY A 144 1.35 -6.07 -8.20
C GLY A 144 1.57 -4.63 -8.66
N ALA A 145 2.79 -4.28 -9.06
CA ALA A 145 3.07 -2.97 -9.64
C ALA A 145 2.38 -2.82 -11.02
N GLY A 146 1.99 -1.59 -11.37
CA GLY A 146 1.56 -1.26 -12.72
C GLY A 146 2.73 -1.27 -13.72
N GLY A 147 2.42 -1.54 -14.98
CA GLY A 147 3.40 -1.60 -16.07
C GLY A 147 3.94 -0.23 -16.44
N PHE A 148 5.23 -0.17 -16.76
CA PHE A 148 5.89 1.05 -17.22
C PHE A 148 5.75 1.25 -18.73
N THR A 149 5.80 2.49 -19.20
CA THR A 149 5.81 2.85 -20.61
C THR A 149 6.94 3.81 -20.96
N ASN A 150 7.42 3.74 -22.21
CA ASN A 150 8.29 4.76 -22.80
C ASN A 150 7.47 5.77 -23.62
N GLY A 151 7.91 7.03 -23.67
CA GLY A 151 7.32 8.06 -24.53
C GLY A 151 5.92 8.48 -24.08
N SER A 152 5.05 8.87 -25.03
CA SER A 152 3.77 9.52 -24.72
C SER A 152 2.68 8.61 -24.10
N ALA A 153 2.99 7.36 -23.75
CA ALA A 153 2.02 6.36 -23.25
C ALA A 153 1.86 6.42 -21.72
N LEU A 154 0.66 6.12 -21.22
CA LEU A 154 0.33 6.20 -19.78
C LEU A 154 0.94 5.04 -18.98
N GLY A 155 1.40 5.30 -17.76
CA GLY A 155 1.78 4.25 -16.82
C GLY A 155 0.57 3.44 -16.34
N GLY A 156 0.75 2.13 -16.10
CA GLY A 156 -0.29 1.24 -15.61
C GLY A 156 -0.61 1.48 -14.13
N ALA A 157 -1.85 1.28 -13.69
CA ALA A 157 -2.19 1.37 -12.27
C ALA A 157 -1.60 0.19 -11.47
N GLY A 158 -1.24 0.41 -10.22
CA GLY A 158 -0.90 -0.64 -9.26
C GLY A 158 -2.12 -1.46 -8.84
N GLY A 159 -1.92 -2.74 -8.54
CA GLY A 159 -2.95 -3.64 -8.04
C GLY A 159 -3.26 -3.41 -6.57
N ALA A 160 -4.49 -3.69 -6.14
CA ALA A 160 -4.85 -3.59 -4.73
C ALA A 160 -4.14 -4.69 -3.89
N GLY A 161 -3.87 -4.41 -2.62
CA GLY A 161 -3.45 -5.44 -1.67
C GLY A 161 -4.62 -6.35 -1.26
N GLY A 162 -4.31 -7.59 -0.89
CA GLY A 162 -5.29 -8.57 -0.43
C GLY A 162 -5.82 -8.25 0.98
N ALA A 163 -6.99 -8.78 1.33
CA ALA A 163 -7.52 -8.64 2.69
C ALA A 163 -6.82 -9.57 3.69
N GLY A 164 -6.63 -9.09 4.91
CA GLY A 164 -6.13 -9.87 6.04
C GLY A 164 -7.21 -10.79 6.65
N GLY A 165 -6.77 -11.93 7.19
CA GLY A 165 -7.55 -12.78 8.08
C GLY A 165 -7.60 -12.22 9.50
N LEU A 166 -8.22 -12.94 10.44
CA LEU A 166 -8.59 -12.48 11.78
C LEU A 166 -7.49 -11.66 12.50
N PHE A 167 -6.23 -12.09 12.40
CA PHE A 167 -5.07 -11.42 13.03
C PHE A 167 -4.09 -10.80 12.02
N ALA A 168 -4.36 -10.90 10.73
CA ALA A 168 -3.44 -10.46 9.69
C ALA A 168 -3.78 -9.04 9.23
N THR A 169 -2.74 -8.26 8.96
CA THR A 169 -2.90 -6.97 8.30
C THR A 169 -3.36 -7.17 6.87
N GLY A 170 -4.01 -6.15 6.31
CA GLY A 170 -4.21 -6.08 4.88
C GLY A 170 -2.89 -5.99 4.13
N GLY A 171 -2.90 -6.45 2.88
CA GLY A 171 -1.75 -6.41 2.00
C GLY A 171 -1.48 -4.99 1.52
N VAL A 172 -0.21 -4.69 1.23
CA VAL A 172 0.18 -3.40 0.64
C VAL A 172 -0.31 -3.31 -0.80
N GLY A 173 -0.82 -2.16 -1.21
CA GLY A 173 -1.16 -1.88 -2.60
C GLY A 173 0.10 -1.75 -3.47
N GLY A 174 0.02 -2.17 -4.73
CA GLY A 174 1.12 -2.08 -5.68
C GLY A 174 1.37 -0.63 -6.13
N SER A 175 2.60 -0.31 -6.49
CA SER A 175 2.92 1.01 -7.06
C SER A 175 2.34 1.17 -8.47
N GLY A 176 1.98 2.40 -8.84
CA GLY A 176 1.70 2.75 -10.23
C GLY A 176 2.96 2.70 -11.10
N GLY A 177 2.79 2.37 -12.38
CA GLY A 177 3.85 2.34 -13.38
C GLY A 177 4.24 3.74 -13.86
N ALA A 178 5.47 3.90 -14.31
CA ALA A 178 5.94 5.15 -14.91
C ALA A 178 5.42 5.30 -16.35
N GLY A 179 5.22 6.54 -16.81
CA GLY A 179 4.83 6.85 -18.18
C GLY A 179 4.73 8.35 -18.47
N SER A 180 4.04 8.73 -19.54
CA SER A 180 3.76 10.14 -19.86
C SER A 180 2.95 10.82 -18.76
N SER A 181 1.93 10.12 -18.28
CA SER A 181 1.35 10.30 -16.95
C SER A 181 1.66 9.06 -16.12
N GLY A 182 1.96 9.26 -14.85
CA GLY A 182 2.20 8.16 -13.93
C GLY A 182 0.92 7.40 -13.63
N GLY A 183 1.00 6.07 -13.51
CA GLY A 183 -0.12 5.24 -13.09
C GLY A 183 -0.49 5.50 -11.63
N ALA A 184 -1.76 5.33 -11.27
CA ALA A 184 -2.18 5.41 -9.87
C ALA A 184 -1.58 4.26 -9.04
N GLY A 185 -1.27 4.51 -7.77
CA GLY A 185 -0.97 3.46 -6.81
C GLY A 185 -2.21 2.65 -6.46
N GLY A 186 -2.04 1.35 -6.20
CA GLY A 186 -3.10 0.46 -5.76
C GLY A 186 -3.51 0.70 -4.32
N ALA A 187 -4.76 0.45 -3.98
CA ALA A 187 -5.22 0.56 -2.59
C ALA A 187 -4.59 -0.52 -1.70
N GLY A 188 -4.34 -0.20 -0.44
CA GLY A 188 -4.04 -1.19 0.58
C GLY A 188 -5.25 -2.06 0.91
N GLY A 189 -5.03 -3.33 1.22
CA GLY A 189 -6.08 -4.26 1.62
C GLY A 189 -6.63 -3.95 3.00
N ALA A 190 -7.86 -4.37 3.29
CA ALA A 190 -8.41 -4.28 4.63
C ALA A 190 -7.70 -5.26 5.59
N GLY A 191 -7.47 -4.86 6.83
CA GLY A 191 -7.07 -5.80 7.89
C GLY A 191 -8.24 -6.69 8.34
N GLY A 192 -7.95 -7.86 8.90
CA GLY A 192 -8.99 -8.64 9.59
C GLY A 192 -9.27 -8.10 10.99
N LEU A 193 -10.08 -8.78 11.79
CA LEU A 193 -10.66 -8.24 13.04
C LEU A 193 -9.66 -7.49 13.95
N PHE A 194 -8.46 -8.03 14.11
CA PHE A 194 -7.37 -7.44 14.90
C PHE A 194 -6.23 -6.86 14.04
N GLY A 195 -6.29 -7.03 12.72
CA GLY A 195 -5.28 -6.58 11.78
C GLY A 195 -5.45 -5.12 11.41
N ALA A 196 -4.33 -4.42 11.26
CA ALA A 196 -4.32 -3.10 10.63
C ALA A 196 -4.62 -3.20 9.12
N GLY A 197 -5.11 -2.11 8.54
CA GLY A 197 -5.18 -2.00 7.09
C GLY A 197 -3.78 -1.98 6.46
N GLY A 198 -3.69 -2.45 5.21
CA GLY A 198 -2.47 -2.36 4.42
C GLY A 198 -2.21 -0.94 3.94
N THR A 199 -0.96 -0.58 3.68
CA THR A 199 -0.62 0.72 3.11
C THR A 199 -1.04 0.80 1.64
N GLY A 200 -1.45 1.97 1.18
CA GLY A 200 -1.63 2.25 -0.24
C GLY A 200 -0.30 2.26 -0.99
N GLY A 201 -0.34 1.92 -2.27
CA GLY A 201 0.82 1.96 -3.16
C GLY A 201 1.15 3.37 -3.62
N HIS A 202 2.41 3.61 -3.97
CA HIS A 202 2.83 4.90 -4.51
C HIS A 202 2.29 5.15 -5.91
N GLY A 203 2.00 6.40 -6.25
CA GLY A 203 1.75 6.82 -7.62
C GLY A 203 3.02 6.71 -8.49
N GLY A 204 2.83 6.46 -9.78
CA GLY A 204 3.91 6.33 -10.75
C GLY A 204 4.54 7.67 -11.14
N PHE A 205 5.79 7.62 -11.60
CA PHE A 205 6.48 8.79 -12.14
C PHE A 205 5.91 9.21 -13.50
N ALA A 206 5.91 10.51 -13.79
CA ALA A 206 5.51 11.07 -15.08
C ALA A 206 6.63 11.90 -15.74
N ASP A 207 6.92 11.65 -17.02
CA ASP A 207 7.96 12.40 -17.75
C ASP A 207 7.47 13.69 -18.41
N SER A 208 6.16 13.82 -18.67
CA SER A 208 5.63 14.89 -19.53
C SER A 208 4.23 15.40 -19.13
N SER A 209 3.55 14.74 -18.18
CA SER A 209 2.18 15.10 -17.74
C SER A 209 2.04 15.05 -16.21
N PHE A 210 1.01 14.39 -15.65
CA PHE A 210 0.77 14.37 -14.21
C PHE A 210 1.40 13.14 -13.56
N GLY A 211 2.05 13.33 -12.42
CA GLY A 211 2.45 12.23 -11.55
C GLY A 211 1.24 11.41 -11.14
N GLY A 212 1.43 10.10 -10.94
CA GLY A 212 0.34 9.22 -10.54
C GLY A 212 -0.17 9.57 -9.15
N VAL A 213 -1.46 9.42 -8.90
CA VAL A 213 -1.99 9.56 -7.54
C VAL A 213 -1.56 8.38 -6.66
N GLY A 214 -1.30 8.63 -5.38
CA GLY A 214 -1.07 7.59 -4.39
C GLY A 214 -2.33 6.79 -4.11
N GLY A 215 -2.17 5.50 -3.81
CA GLY A 215 -3.25 4.61 -3.44
C GLY A 215 -3.77 4.89 -2.03
N ALA A 216 -5.06 4.67 -1.79
CA ALA A 216 -5.60 4.78 -0.44
C ALA A 216 -5.07 3.66 0.48
N GLY A 217 -4.87 3.96 1.75
CA GLY A 217 -4.63 2.96 2.78
C GLY A 217 -5.89 2.14 3.07
N GLY A 218 -5.69 0.87 3.42
CA GLY A 218 -6.78 -0.03 3.77
C GLY A 218 -7.38 0.28 5.14
N ALA A 219 -8.64 -0.07 5.34
CA ALA A 219 -9.25 0.02 6.67
C ALA A 219 -8.66 -1.03 7.63
N GLY A 220 -8.49 -0.67 8.90
CA GLY A 220 -8.26 -1.65 9.95
C GLY A 220 -9.52 -2.47 10.23
N GLY A 221 -9.37 -3.68 10.78
CA GLY A 221 -10.52 -4.40 11.35
C GLY A 221 -11.00 -3.75 12.65
N LEU A 222 -11.96 -4.38 13.33
CA LEU A 222 -12.63 -3.80 14.51
C LEU A 222 -11.68 -3.25 15.58
N PHE A 223 -10.52 -3.87 15.76
CA PHE A 223 -9.47 -3.46 16.71
C PHE A 223 -8.19 -2.94 16.04
N GLY A 224 -8.13 -2.90 14.71
CA GLY A 224 -6.94 -2.56 13.94
C GLY A 224 -6.80 -1.07 13.64
N ALA A 225 -5.57 -0.61 13.43
CA ALA A 225 -5.30 0.72 12.88
C ALA A 225 -5.66 0.78 11.39
N GLY A 226 -5.94 1.99 10.88
CA GLY A 226 -6.00 2.20 9.44
C GLY A 226 -4.61 2.13 8.80
N GLY A 227 -4.54 1.69 7.55
CA GLY A 227 -3.30 1.70 6.77
C GLY A 227 -2.97 3.09 6.24
N GLU A 228 -1.71 3.40 6.04
CA GLU A 228 -1.28 4.69 5.48
C GLU A 228 -1.65 4.81 3.99
N GLY A 229 -1.95 6.02 3.54
CA GLY A 229 -2.07 6.32 2.12
C GLY A 229 -0.71 6.33 1.44
N GLY A 230 -0.64 5.89 0.18
CA GLY A 230 0.58 5.93 -0.62
C GLY A 230 0.91 7.36 -1.06
N SER A 231 2.19 7.66 -1.27
CA SER A 231 2.57 8.97 -1.80
C SER A 231 2.15 9.14 -3.26
N GLY A 232 1.91 10.38 -3.67
CA GLY A 232 1.78 10.72 -5.08
C GLY A 232 3.12 10.57 -5.82
N GLY A 233 3.04 10.42 -7.14
CA GLY A 233 4.17 10.27 -8.03
C GLY A 233 4.77 11.61 -8.42
N HIS A 234 6.08 11.63 -8.65
CA HIS A 234 6.77 12.83 -9.12
C HIS A 234 6.50 13.07 -10.61
N SER A 235 6.59 14.32 -11.05
CA SER A 235 6.48 14.68 -12.46
C SER A 235 7.37 15.87 -12.83
N LEU A 236 7.69 16.00 -14.12
CA LEU A 236 8.30 17.19 -14.68
C LEU A 236 7.34 18.40 -14.83
N VAL A 237 6.02 18.19 -14.73
CA VAL A 237 4.99 19.23 -14.89
C VAL A 237 4.20 19.43 -13.60
N ALA A 238 3.54 18.39 -13.12
CA ALA A 238 2.68 18.45 -11.94
C ALA A 238 2.73 17.13 -11.17
N GLY A 239 3.10 17.19 -9.89
CA GLY A 239 3.14 16.02 -9.03
C GLY A 239 1.75 15.42 -8.81
N GLY A 240 1.70 14.12 -8.53
CA GLY A 240 0.45 13.43 -8.20
C GLY A 240 0.05 13.66 -6.75
N ASP A 241 -1.25 13.62 -6.46
CA ASP A 241 -1.73 13.73 -5.08
C ASP A 241 -1.39 12.49 -4.25
N GLY A 242 -1.17 12.68 -2.95
CA GLY A 242 -1.06 11.59 -1.99
C GLY A 242 -2.40 10.89 -1.74
N GLY A 243 -2.34 9.59 -1.49
CA GLY A 243 -3.51 8.77 -1.18
C GLY A 243 -4.06 9.04 0.22
N ALA A 244 -5.36 8.85 0.41
CA ALA A 244 -5.95 8.97 1.74
C ALA A 244 -5.50 7.82 2.67
N GLY A 245 -5.33 8.10 3.96
CA GLY A 245 -5.15 7.08 4.97
C GLY A 245 -6.45 6.32 5.25
N GLY A 246 -6.32 5.04 5.62
CA GLY A 246 -7.42 4.16 5.96
C GLY A 246 -8.02 4.46 7.32
N ASN A 247 -9.29 4.12 7.52
CA ASN A 247 -9.95 4.29 8.81
C ASN A 247 -9.50 3.23 9.82
N ALA A 248 -9.38 3.61 11.10
CA ALA A 248 -9.21 2.66 12.19
C ALA A 248 -10.52 1.91 12.53
N GLY A 249 -10.38 0.78 13.22
CA GLY A 249 -11.47 0.01 13.79
C GLY A 249 -12.25 0.75 14.87
N MET A 250 -13.54 0.44 15.00
CA MET A 250 -14.40 1.12 15.97
C MET A 250 -13.96 0.96 17.43
N LEU A 251 -13.28 -0.15 17.76
CA LEU A 251 -12.84 -0.53 19.11
C LEU A 251 -11.31 -0.52 19.25
N ALA A 252 -10.59 0.06 18.29
CA ALA A 252 -9.14 0.16 18.32
C ALA A 252 -8.64 0.94 19.56
N LEU A 253 -8.02 0.26 20.51
CA LEU A 253 -7.42 0.88 21.69
C LEU A 253 -6.04 1.46 21.33
N GLY A 254 -5.97 2.78 21.14
CA GLY A 254 -4.72 3.48 20.83
C GLY A 254 -4.25 3.38 19.38
N ALA A 255 -4.95 2.62 18.53
CA ALA A 255 -4.71 2.59 17.10
C ALA A 255 -5.35 3.82 16.43
N ALA A 256 -4.57 4.52 15.60
CA ALA A 256 -5.02 5.71 14.89
C ALA A 256 -5.57 5.34 13.50
N GLY A 257 -6.40 6.23 12.94
CA GLY A 257 -6.59 6.24 11.49
C GLY A 257 -5.23 6.37 10.80
N GLY A 258 -5.10 5.77 9.62
CA GLY A 258 -3.85 5.81 8.87
C GLY A 258 -3.51 7.22 8.43
N ALA A 259 -2.22 7.57 8.35
CA ALA A 259 -1.81 8.85 7.80
C ALA A 259 -2.15 8.94 6.30
N GLY A 260 -2.46 10.14 5.81
CA GLY A 260 -2.52 10.41 4.38
C GLY A 260 -1.12 10.42 3.78
N GLY A 261 -1.01 10.01 2.52
CA GLY A 261 0.23 10.01 1.76
C GLY A 261 0.69 11.41 1.39
N ILE A 262 2.00 11.58 1.22
CA ILE A 262 2.59 12.86 0.80
C ILE A 262 2.30 13.09 -0.69
N GLY A 263 2.03 14.33 -1.10
CA GLY A 263 1.94 14.70 -2.51
C GLY A 263 3.29 14.55 -3.24
N GLY A 264 3.26 14.25 -4.54
CA GLY A 264 4.46 14.13 -5.37
C GLY A 264 5.02 15.49 -5.77
N ASP A 265 6.31 15.55 -6.10
CA ASP A 265 6.92 16.80 -6.52
C ASP A 265 6.56 17.17 -7.98
N GLY A 266 6.40 18.46 -8.25
CA GLY A 266 6.22 19.02 -9.59
C GLY A 266 7.51 19.65 -10.15
N GLY A 267 7.85 19.38 -11.42
CA GLY A 267 9.10 19.83 -12.03
C GLY A 267 9.11 21.30 -12.46
N THR A 268 10.30 21.90 -12.47
CA THR A 268 10.51 23.34 -12.71
C THR A 268 10.56 23.74 -14.19
N LEU A 269 10.27 22.84 -15.13
CA LEU A 269 10.57 23.05 -16.55
C LEU A 269 9.70 24.12 -17.23
N THR A 270 8.57 24.49 -16.63
CA THR A 270 7.73 25.60 -17.13
C THR A 270 7.13 26.33 -15.95
N ALA A 271 7.77 27.44 -15.54
CA ALA A 271 7.28 28.41 -14.55
C ALA A 271 6.57 27.81 -13.32
N GLY A 272 7.32 27.11 -12.46
CA GLY A 272 6.84 26.64 -11.15
C GLY A 272 5.90 25.45 -11.26
N GLY A 273 6.48 24.25 -11.35
CA GLY A 273 5.71 23.01 -11.26
C GLY A 273 4.82 23.02 -10.03
N ILE A 274 3.58 22.59 -10.22
CA ILE A 274 2.64 22.41 -9.11
C ILE A 274 2.92 21.04 -8.50
N GLY A 275 3.47 20.99 -7.29
CA GLY A 275 3.50 19.73 -6.56
C GLY A 275 2.09 19.27 -6.20
N GLY A 276 1.96 17.97 -5.95
CA GLY A 276 0.71 17.33 -5.58
C GLY A 276 0.29 17.69 -4.16
N ALA A 277 -1.01 17.60 -3.90
CA ALA A 277 -1.55 17.76 -2.56
C ALA A 277 -1.27 16.52 -1.71
N GLY A 278 -1.12 16.70 -0.40
CA GLY A 278 -1.13 15.61 0.56
C GLY A 278 -2.50 14.95 0.67
N GLY A 279 -2.51 13.65 0.94
CA GLY A 279 -3.74 12.88 1.16
C GLY A 279 -4.40 13.19 2.51
N ALA A 280 -5.71 12.99 2.61
CA ALA A 280 -6.39 13.09 3.90
C ALA A 280 -5.95 11.96 4.85
N GLY A 281 -5.86 12.24 6.14
CA GLY A 281 -5.72 11.19 7.16
C GLY A 281 -7.01 10.42 7.36
N GLY A 282 -6.90 9.18 7.82
CA GLY A 282 -8.03 8.30 8.10
C GLY A 282 -8.75 8.65 9.40
N ASN A 283 -10.01 8.22 9.52
CA ASN A 283 -10.80 8.48 10.72
C ASN A 283 -10.37 7.58 11.90
N ALA A 284 -10.57 8.10 13.12
CA ALA A 284 -10.36 7.36 14.37
C ALA A 284 -11.45 6.29 14.61
N GLY A 285 -11.19 5.40 15.57
CA GLY A 285 -12.23 4.57 16.19
C GLY A 285 -13.25 5.40 16.99
N LEU A 286 -14.43 4.84 17.24
CA LEU A 286 -15.55 5.55 17.86
C LEU A 286 -15.32 5.83 19.35
N LEU A 287 -14.60 4.94 20.05
CA LEU A 287 -14.46 4.97 21.52
C LEU A 287 -13.04 5.38 21.98
N PHE A 288 -12.01 4.98 21.23
CA PHE A 288 -10.60 5.23 21.55
C PHE A 288 -9.81 5.49 20.25
N GLY A 289 -8.69 6.24 20.36
CA GLY A 289 -7.81 6.56 19.23
C GLY A 289 -7.93 7.98 18.68
N SER A 290 -7.02 8.37 17.79
CA SER A 290 -7.03 9.64 17.06
C SER A 290 -7.17 9.41 15.56
N GLY A 291 -7.66 10.42 14.83
CA GLY A 291 -7.58 10.39 13.37
C GLY A 291 -6.13 10.37 12.92
N GLY A 292 -5.89 9.88 11.71
CA GLY A 292 -4.60 9.98 11.05
C GLY A 292 -4.28 11.43 10.68
N SER A 293 -3.00 11.75 10.61
CA SER A 293 -2.55 13.03 10.06
C SER A 293 -2.83 13.09 8.56
N GLY A 294 -3.13 14.27 8.04
CA GLY A 294 -3.03 14.51 6.59
C GLY A 294 -1.59 14.40 6.11
N GLY A 295 -1.42 14.06 4.84
CA GLY A 295 -0.14 14.11 4.15
C GLY A 295 0.32 15.54 3.92
N ALA A 296 1.62 15.72 3.70
CA ALA A 296 2.18 17.01 3.34
C ALA A 296 2.00 17.30 1.84
N ASP A 297 1.77 18.58 1.51
CA ASP A 297 1.90 19.12 0.16
C ASP A 297 3.38 19.37 -0.16
N ASP A 298 3.76 19.44 -1.44
CA ASP A 298 5.11 19.88 -1.85
C ASP A 298 5.36 21.38 -1.52
N LEU A 299 6.54 21.67 -0.99
CA LEU A 299 7.01 22.99 -0.55
C LEU A 299 7.29 23.98 -1.69
N THR A 300 7.31 23.54 -2.94
CA THR A 300 7.58 24.41 -4.10
C THR A 300 6.33 25.14 -4.64
N SER A 301 5.12 24.76 -4.20
CA SER A 301 3.88 25.37 -4.67
C SER A 301 3.67 26.80 -4.11
N PRO A 302 3.39 27.82 -4.94
CA PRO A 302 3.13 29.19 -4.47
C PRO A 302 1.86 29.34 -3.62
N THR A 303 1.07 28.26 -3.44
CA THR A 303 -0.09 28.21 -2.55
C THR A 303 0.21 27.66 -1.14
N ALA A 304 1.45 27.25 -0.85
CA ALA A 304 1.90 26.68 0.45
C ALA A 304 1.68 27.60 1.69
N GLY A 305 1.14 28.81 1.49
CA GLY A 305 0.80 29.76 2.56
C GLY A 305 -0.62 29.67 3.14
N ARG A 306 -1.56 28.89 2.58
CA ARG A 306 -2.94 28.85 3.10
C ARG A 306 -3.19 27.64 3.99
N ARG A 307 -2.87 27.81 5.28
CA ARG A 307 -3.39 26.96 6.37
C ARG A 307 -4.90 26.73 6.19
N PRO A 308 -5.42 25.51 6.33
CA PRO A 308 -6.86 25.26 6.29
C PRO A 308 -7.53 26.07 7.41
N ARG A 309 -8.36 27.05 7.02
CA ARG A 309 -9.23 27.79 7.93
C ARG A 309 -10.34 26.85 8.40
N GLY A 310 -10.06 26.04 9.42
CA GLY A 310 -11.03 25.04 9.83
C GLY A 310 -10.70 24.20 11.05
N GLN A 311 -9.88 24.65 12.00
CA GLN A 311 -9.83 24.01 13.32
C GLN A 311 -10.05 25.05 14.41
N ARG A 312 -11.30 25.15 14.85
CA ARG A 312 -11.64 25.77 16.14
C ARG A 312 -11.00 24.94 17.24
N ARG A 313 -9.84 25.39 17.73
CA ARG A 313 -9.34 24.92 19.02
C ARG A 313 -10.27 25.46 20.10
N HIS A 314 -11.17 24.62 20.60
CA HIS A 314 -11.78 24.82 21.91
C HIS A 314 -10.71 24.61 22.99
N GLY A 315 -9.83 25.60 23.16
CA GLY A 315 -8.89 25.68 24.26
C GLY A 315 -9.55 26.42 25.42
N LEU A 316 -9.79 25.70 26.53
CA LEU A 316 -10.21 26.28 27.80
C LEU A 316 -9.33 27.49 28.16
N ARG A 317 -9.95 28.66 28.34
CA ARG A 317 -9.32 29.83 28.95
C ARG A 317 -9.14 29.56 30.44
N LEU A 318 -7.96 29.10 30.85
CA LEU A 318 -7.53 29.20 32.25
C LEU A 318 -7.24 30.67 32.58
N ARG A 319 -8.21 31.32 33.24
CA ARG A 319 -8.05 32.63 33.86
C ARG A 319 -6.95 32.55 34.93
N ARG A 320 -5.79 33.17 34.69
CA ARG A 320 -4.81 33.46 35.75
C ARG A 320 -5.43 34.43 36.76
N ARG A 321 -5.85 33.93 37.93
CA ARG A 321 -6.14 34.76 39.10
C ARG A 321 -4.85 34.97 39.91
N ARG A 322 -4.69 36.22 40.33
CA ARG A 322 -3.58 36.85 41.05
C ARG A 322 -3.18 36.11 42.34
N ARG A 323 -1.88 36.12 42.64
CA ARG A 323 -1.39 36.32 44.02
C ARG A 323 -0.34 37.42 44.02
N GLN A 324 -0.76 38.61 44.45
CA GLN A 324 0.13 39.67 44.90
C GLN A 324 0.79 39.19 46.19
N ARG A 325 2.12 39.12 46.23
CA ARG A 325 2.86 39.04 47.51
C ARG A 325 3.18 40.47 47.94
N ARG A 326 2.49 40.90 49.00
CA ARG A 326 2.91 42.02 49.84
C ARG A 326 4.06 41.52 50.72
N SER A 327 5.15 42.27 50.82
CA SER A 327 6.08 42.17 51.95
C SER A 327 6.55 43.58 52.32
N TRP A 328 6.25 43.97 53.55
CA TRP A 328 6.62 45.24 54.17
C TRP A 328 8.06 45.19 54.75
N PRO A 329 8.65 46.35 55.09
CA PRO A 329 10.09 46.53 55.20
C PRO A 329 10.65 46.45 56.64
N GLY A 330 11.91 46.01 56.73
CA GLY A 330 12.94 46.54 57.63
C GLY A 330 12.90 46.19 59.12
N LEU A 331 13.96 45.53 59.63
CA LEU A 331 14.60 45.91 60.89
C LEU A 331 16.09 45.49 60.89
N ARG A 332 16.93 46.36 61.47
CA ARG A 332 18.40 46.39 61.44
C ARG A 332 19.04 45.63 62.61
N ARG A 333 20.33 45.27 62.44
CA ARG A 333 21.53 45.49 63.31
C ARG A 333 22.45 44.25 63.31
N ARG A 334 23.70 44.37 62.79
CA ARG A 334 24.99 44.59 63.51
C ARG A 334 25.44 43.33 64.27
N ASP A 335 26.68 42.83 64.29
CA ASP A 335 28.02 43.23 63.84
C ASP A 335 28.92 41.95 63.84
N ARG A 336 30.17 42.11 63.34
CA ARG A 336 31.44 41.42 63.72
C ARG A 336 32.08 40.35 62.81
N TRP A 337 33.02 40.86 61.99
CA TRP A 337 34.49 40.64 62.04
C TRP A 337 35.10 39.23 62.01
N GLY A 338 35.96 39.02 61.00
CA GLY A 338 37.21 38.23 61.04
C GLY A 338 37.07 36.75 60.66
N TRP A 339 37.97 36.07 59.95
CA TRP A 339 39.38 36.30 59.59
C TRP A 339 39.75 35.50 58.32
N ARG A 340 40.97 35.75 57.85
CA ARG A 340 41.63 35.35 56.60
C ARG A 340 41.82 33.83 56.36
N HIS A 341 42.01 33.49 55.08
CA HIS A 341 42.59 32.27 54.52
C HIS A 341 43.94 31.86 55.16
N PRO A 342 44.39 30.61 54.96
CA PRO A 342 45.32 30.37 53.84
C PRO A 342 45.07 29.09 53.04
N ARG A 343 45.71 29.10 51.86
CA ARG A 343 45.88 28.02 50.89
C ARG A 343 46.59 26.80 51.49
N ALA A 344 46.35 25.63 50.90
CA ALA A 344 47.36 24.59 50.77
C ALA A 344 47.17 23.90 49.42
N ASP A 345 48.26 23.83 48.66
CA ASP A 345 48.39 23.09 47.40
C ASP A 345 48.30 21.58 47.62
N ARG A 346 47.74 20.92 46.58
CA ARG A 346 47.80 19.51 46.14
C ARG A 346 46.46 18.80 46.09
#